data_AF-A0A2U1KPY3-F1
#
_entry.id   AF-A0A2U1KPY3-F1
#
_cell.length_a   1.000
_cell.length_b   1.000
_cell.length_c   1.000
_cell.angle_alpha   90.00
_cell.angle_beta   90.00
_cell.angle_gamma   90.00
#
_symmetry.space_group_name_H-M   'P 1'
#
loop_
_entity.id
_entity.type
_entity.pdbx_description
1 polymer ?
#
loop_
_entity_poly.entity_id
_entity_poly.type
_entity_poly.pdbx_seq_one_letter_code
_entity_poly.pdbx_strand_id
1 'polypeptide(L)'
;MAKKQHSIEIWDVNHRFESSLLIFFITGALATTCIYYANIQEHSIHVTPTVVHRTTNAYDLLDGCDLFSGKWVYDNESYPLYKELDCPYISGEFACVQYGRMDSMYRQWRWQPQACNLPRFDARIILERLSGKRILFVGDSLNRNQFESMVCMLQTIIPIGQKSLQKVPDVSLITFKELLSNKSYVFFGQ
;
A
#
# COMPACT_ATOMS: atom_id res chain seq x y z
N MET A 1 -21.12 -89.28 -18.88
CA MET A 1 -20.19 -88.47 -19.70
C MET A 1 -21.02 -87.43 -20.45
N ALA A 2 -20.85 -86.15 -20.17
CA ALA A 2 -20.98 -85.05 -21.13
C ALA A 2 -20.55 -83.75 -20.42
N LYS A 3 -19.68 -82.99 -21.08
CA LYS A 3 -18.87 -81.91 -20.54
C LYS A 3 -19.61 -80.57 -20.70
N LYS A 4 -19.42 -79.69 -19.72
CA LYS A 4 -19.81 -78.27 -19.64
C LYS A 4 -19.39 -77.48 -20.90
N GLN A 5 -20.22 -76.53 -21.35
CA GLN A 5 -19.77 -75.31 -22.03
C GLN A 5 -20.80 -74.20 -21.83
N HIS A 6 -20.47 -73.21 -21.00
CA HIS A 6 -21.23 -71.96 -20.86
C HIS A 6 -20.50 -70.93 -21.73
N SER A 7 -21.13 -70.45 -22.81
CA SER A 7 -20.60 -69.32 -23.59
C SER A 7 -21.02 -68.01 -22.93
N ILE A 8 -20.03 -67.25 -22.45
CA ILE A 8 -20.21 -65.84 -22.11
C ILE A 8 -19.89 -65.08 -23.40
N GLU A 9 -20.90 -64.44 -23.98
CA GLU A 9 -20.72 -63.53 -25.11
C GLU A 9 -19.92 -62.31 -24.66
N ILE A 10 -18.74 -62.16 -25.25
CA ILE A 10 -17.86 -61.02 -25.10
C ILE A 10 -18.50 -59.86 -25.89
N TRP A 11 -19.22 -58.98 -25.18
CA TRP A 11 -19.68 -57.71 -25.74
C TRP A 11 -18.48 -56.79 -25.99
N ASP A 12 -18.16 -56.71 -27.28
CA ASP A 12 -17.40 -55.73 -28.07
C ASP A 12 -16.68 -54.60 -27.31
N VAL A 13 -15.36 -54.74 -27.22
CA VAL A 13 -14.40 -53.76 -26.65
C VAL A 13 -14.30 -52.51 -27.54
N ASN A 14 -14.56 -52.60 -28.84
CA ASN A 14 -14.41 -51.47 -29.77
C ASN A 14 -15.45 -50.37 -29.52
N HIS A 15 -16.69 -50.73 -29.19
CA HIS A 15 -17.74 -49.75 -28.89
C HIS A 15 -17.48 -48.99 -27.57
N ARG A 16 -16.75 -49.61 -26.62
CA ARG A 16 -16.33 -48.93 -25.38
C ARG A 16 -15.19 -47.94 -25.61
N PHE A 17 -14.29 -48.21 -26.56
CA PHE A 17 -13.19 -47.30 -26.93
C PHE A 17 -13.67 -46.09 -27.72
N GLU A 18 -14.52 -46.29 -28.74
CA GLU A 18 -15.15 -45.21 -29.52
C GLU A 18 -15.96 -44.25 -28.61
N SER A 19 -16.75 -44.81 -27.68
CA SER A 19 -17.52 -44.02 -26.72
C SER A 19 -16.62 -43.27 -25.72
N SER A 20 -15.50 -43.87 -25.29
CA SER A 20 -14.54 -43.20 -24.40
C SER A 20 -13.82 -42.05 -25.09
N LEU A 21 -13.43 -42.23 -26.36
CA LEU A 21 -12.77 -41.18 -27.15
C LEU A 21 -13.69 -39.97 -27.36
N LEU A 22 -14.97 -40.20 -27.67
CA LEU A 22 -15.96 -39.12 -27.78
C LEU A 22 -16.12 -38.34 -26.46
N ILE A 23 -16.11 -39.03 -25.30
CA ILE A 23 -16.18 -38.38 -23.99
C ILE A 23 -14.93 -37.54 -23.71
N PHE A 24 -13.73 -38.02 -24.07
CA PHE A 24 -12.49 -37.24 -23.94
C PHE A 24 -12.52 -35.97 -24.78
N PHE A 25 -13.02 -36.02 -26.02
CA PHE A 25 -13.15 -34.81 -26.86
C PHE A 25 -14.19 -33.82 -26.32
N ILE A 26 -15.34 -34.30 -25.82
CA ILE A 26 -16.38 -33.43 -25.26
C ILE A 26 -15.90 -32.75 -23.97
N THR A 27 -15.27 -33.51 -23.07
CA THR A 27 -14.71 -32.96 -21.82
C THR A 27 -13.57 -31.98 -22.09
N GLY A 28 -12.70 -32.26 -23.06
CA GLY A 28 -11.65 -31.34 -23.50
C GLY A 28 -12.20 -30.04 -24.11
N ALA A 29 -13.23 -30.13 -24.94
CA ALA A 29 -13.88 -28.95 -25.54
C ALA A 29 -14.58 -28.07 -24.49
N LEU A 30 -15.25 -28.67 -23.52
CA LEU A 30 -15.88 -27.95 -22.40
C LEU A 30 -14.83 -27.28 -21.49
N ALA A 31 -13.75 -27.98 -21.17
CA ALA A 31 -12.67 -27.42 -20.36
C ALA A 31 -11.99 -26.22 -21.05
N THR A 32 -11.70 -26.34 -22.36
CA THR A 32 -11.06 -25.26 -23.13
C THR A 32 -11.99 -24.05 -23.30
N THR A 33 -13.29 -24.26 -23.52
CA THR A 33 -14.27 -23.14 -23.54
C THR A 33 -14.41 -22.50 -22.15
N CYS A 34 -14.48 -23.26 -21.07
CA CYS A 34 -14.49 -22.70 -19.71
C CYS A 34 -13.23 -21.87 -19.41
N ILE A 35 -12.04 -22.35 -19.79
CA ILE A 35 -10.78 -21.61 -19.63
C ILE A 35 -10.76 -20.36 -20.50
N TYR A 36 -11.26 -20.42 -21.73
CA TYR A 36 -11.39 -19.26 -22.63
C TYR A 36 -12.33 -18.19 -22.05
N TYR A 37 -13.51 -18.59 -21.57
CA TYR A 37 -14.47 -17.66 -20.95
C TYR A 37 -13.98 -17.10 -19.61
N ALA A 38 -13.27 -17.90 -18.79
CA ALA A 38 -12.67 -17.42 -17.54
C ALA A 38 -11.57 -16.37 -17.80
N ASN A 39 -10.77 -16.53 -18.86
CA ASN A 39 -9.78 -15.52 -19.27
C ASN A 39 -10.44 -14.24 -19.80
N ILE A 40 -11.61 -14.32 -20.45
CA ILE A 40 -12.33 -13.13 -20.93
C ILE A 40 -12.92 -12.30 -19.77
N GLN A 41 -13.25 -12.94 -18.64
CA GLN A 41 -13.85 -12.25 -17.49
C GLN A 41 -12.85 -11.32 -16.75
N GLU A 42 -11.55 -11.45 -17.02
CA GLU A 42 -10.52 -10.55 -16.46
C GLU A 42 -10.52 -9.16 -17.14
N HIS A 43 -11.22 -8.99 -18.28
CA HIS A 43 -11.21 -7.75 -19.07
C HIS A 43 -12.49 -6.90 -19.00
N SER A 44 -13.39 -7.15 -18.05
CA SER A 44 -14.59 -6.32 -17.89
C SER A 44 -14.88 -5.96 -16.43
N ILE A 45 -14.00 -5.16 -15.83
CA ILE A 45 -14.41 -4.27 -14.72
C ILE A 45 -15.21 -3.15 -15.36
N HIS A 46 -16.54 -3.26 -15.32
CA HIS A 46 -17.42 -2.14 -15.64
C HIS A 46 -17.32 -1.13 -14.48
N VAL A 47 -16.32 -0.26 -14.53
CA VAL A 47 -16.23 0.90 -13.64
C VAL A 47 -17.36 1.83 -14.03
N THR A 48 -18.47 1.81 -13.28
CA THR A 48 -19.40 2.92 -13.31
C THR A 48 -18.66 4.16 -12.82
N PRO A 49 -18.64 5.28 -13.58
CA PRO A 49 -18.09 6.51 -13.05
C PRO A 49 -19.04 6.97 -11.96
N THR A 50 -18.73 6.62 -10.71
CA THR A 50 -19.20 7.42 -9.59
C THR A 50 -18.73 8.83 -9.87
N VAL A 51 -19.66 9.76 -9.94
CA VAL A 51 -19.37 11.19 -10.02
C VAL A 51 -18.67 11.54 -8.71
N VAL A 52 -17.35 11.34 -8.69
CA VAL A 52 -16.46 11.90 -7.70
C VAL A 52 -16.56 13.40 -7.90
N HIS A 53 -17.06 14.12 -6.90
CA HIS A 53 -16.93 15.57 -6.84
C HIS A 53 -15.48 15.91 -7.17
N ARG A 54 -15.28 16.54 -8.33
CA ARG A 54 -13.97 16.92 -8.85
C ARG A 54 -13.36 17.99 -7.95
N THR A 55 -12.77 17.58 -6.83
CA THR A 55 -11.60 18.27 -6.32
C THR A 55 -10.54 18.05 -7.39
N THR A 56 -10.05 19.14 -8.00
CA THR A 56 -8.85 19.09 -8.85
C THR A 56 -7.82 18.26 -8.12
N ASN A 57 -7.48 17.09 -8.65
CA ASN A 57 -6.66 16.19 -7.89
C ASN A 57 -5.26 16.79 -7.80
N ALA A 58 -4.63 16.71 -6.63
CA ALA A 58 -3.26 17.19 -6.47
C ALA A 58 -2.28 16.58 -7.50
N TYR A 59 -2.61 15.40 -8.06
CA TYR A 59 -1.84 14.79 -9.14
C TYR A 59 -1.98 15.53 -10.48
N ASP A 60 -3.15 16.10 -10.79
CA ASP A 60 -3.38 16.89 -12.01
C ASP A 60 -2.64 18.25 -11.93
N LEU A 61 -2.47 18.80 -10.73
CA LEU A 61 -1.70 20.04 -10.47
C LEU A 61 -0.18 19.85 -10.53
N LEU A 62 0.30 18.61 -10.40
CA LEU A 62 1.72 18.26 -10.39
C LEU A 62 2.14 17.54 -11.69
N ASP A 63 1.23 17.37 -12.65
CA ASP A 63 1.53 16.72 -13.91
C ASP A 63 2.59 17.51 -14.69
N GLY A 64 3.66 16.83 -15.10
CA GLY A 64 4.84 17.46 -15.72
C GLY A 64 5.72 18.30 -14.78
N CYS A 65 5.46 18.34 -13.46
CA CYS A 65 6.31 19.08 -12.51
C CYS A 65 7.47 18.23 -12.00
N ASP A 66 8.70 18.70 -12.25
CA ASP A 66 9.89 18.15 -11.58
C ASP A 66 9.93 18.61 -10.12
N LEU A 67 9.67 17.69 -9.19
CA LEU A 67 9.65 17.94 -7.75
C LEU A 67 11.06 18.09 -7.15
N PHE A 68 12.10 17.67 -7.86
CA PHE A 68 13.48 17.63 -7.38
C PHE A 68 14.31 18.84 -7.81
N SER A 69 13.82 19.62 -8.78
CA SER A 69 14.43 20.88 -9.21
C SER A 69 13.70 22.08 -8.62
N GLY A 70 14.40 22.87 -7.81
CA GLY A 70 13.79 23.96 -7.08
C GLY A 70 14.76 24.67 -6.16
N LYS A 71 14.21 25.36 -5.16
CA LYS A 71 14.98 26.09 -4.16
C LYS A 71 14.34 26.03 -2.78
N TRP A 72 15.16 26.19 -1.75
CA TRP A 72 14.68 26.44 -0.40
C TRP A 72 14.16 27.87 -0.28
N VAL A 73 12.95 28.02 0.27
CA VAL A 73 12.30 29.30 0.54
C VAL A 73 12.00 29.38 2.02
N TYR A 74 12.32 30.51 2.64
CA TYR A 74 12.00 30.76 4.03
C TYR A 74 10.51 31.06 4.20
N ASP A 75 9.89 30.38 5.16
CA ASP A 75 8.45 30.38 5.41
C ASP A 75 8.21 30.23 6.93
N ASN A 76 8.01 31.37 7.60
CA ASN A 76 7.77 31.41 9.04
C ASN A 76 6.27 31.39 9.42
N GLU A 77 5.38 31.49 8.43
CA GLU A 77 3.93 31.47 8.64
C GLU A 77 3.42 30.03 8.63
N SER A 78 3.91 29.24 7.67
CA SER A 78 3.38 27.92 7.38
C SER A 78 4.20 26.77 7.96
N TYR A 79 5.48 26.97 8.30
CA TYR A 79 6.39 25.95 8.83
C TYR A 79 6.81 26.22 10.29
N PRO A 80 7.18 25.18 11.06
CA PRO A 80 7.26 23.76 10.68
C PRO A 80 5.90 23.05 10.63
N LEU A 81 5.86 21.89 9.97
CA LEU A 81 4.65 21.05 9.86
C LEU A 81 4.23 20.41 11.19
N TYR A 82 5.15 20.28 12.14
CA TYR A 82 4.91 19.86 13.51
C TYR A 82 5.93 20.53 14.45
N LYS A 83 5.60 20.64 15.73
CA LYS A 83 6.55 21.07 16.76
C LYS A 83 7.24 19.84 17.34
N GLU A 84 8.56 19.88 17.44
CA GLU A 84 9.38 18.79 17.98
C GLU A 84 8.91 18.36 19.39
N LEU A 85 8.70 19.33 20.28
CA LEU A 85 8.28 19.09 21.66
C LEU A 85 6.88 18.49 21.79
N ASP A 86 6.04 18.60 20.75
CA ASP A 86 4.69 18.03 20.74
C ASP A 86 4.68 16.59 20.19
N CYS A 87 5.84 16.07 19.73
CA CYS A 87 5.95 14.72 19.18
C CYS A 87 6.80 13.80 20.07
N PRO A 88 6.18 12.85 20.80
CA PRO A 88 6.90 11.94 21.70
C PRO A 88 7.61 10.79 20.97
N TYR A 89 7.56 10.74 19.64
CA TYR A 89 8.06 9.62 18.84
C TYR A 89 9.44 9.88 18.22
N ILE A 90 9.98 11.10 18.40
CA ILE A 90 11.31 11.47 17.92
C ILE A 90 12.34 10.83 18.84
N SER A 91 13.27 10.09 18.25
CA SER A 91 14.39 9.52 18.98
C SER A 91 15.41 10.58 19.36
N GLY A 92 16.15 10.33 20.43
CA GLY A 92 17.03 11.36 20.98
C GLY A 92 18.08 11.87 19.99
N GLU A 93 18.59 10.98 19.13
CA GLU A 93 19.51 11.29 18.03
C GLU A 93 18.98 12.37 17.05
N PHE A 94 17.67 12.58 16.98
CA PHE A 94 17.00 13.53 16.08
C PHE A 94 16.30 14.70 16.81
N ALA A 95 16.30 14.72 18.16
CA ALA A 95 15.56 15.70 18.97
C ALA A 95 16.39 16.95 19.31
N CYS A 96 16.78 17.73 18.30
CA CYS A 96 17.74 18.83 18.48
C CYS A 96 17.34 19.87 19.54
N VAL A 97 16.07 20.28 19.59
CA VAL A 97 15.60 21.27 20.57
C VAL A 97 15.62 20.69 21.99
N GLN A 98 15.20 19.43 22.13
CA GLN A 98 15.26 18.72 23.40
C GLN A 98 16.70 18.65 23.95
N TYR A 99 17.70 18.52 23.08
CA TYR A 99 19.12 18.49 23.44
C TYR A 99 19.82 19.86 23.39
N GLY A 100 19.06 20.96 23.43
CA GLY A 100 19.61 22.29 23.73
C GLY A 100 19.98 23.14 22.52
N ARG A 101 19.57 22.76 21.30
CA ARG A 101 19.70 23.65 20.13
C ARG A 101 18.78 24.87 20.28
N MET A 102 19.39 26.06 20.30
CA MET A 102 18.69 27.32 20.58
C MET A 102 18.16 28.02 19.31
N ASP A 103 18.82 27.86 18.16
CA ASP A 103 18.36 28.46 16.90
C ASP A 103 17.14 27.70 16.34
N SER A 104 16.17 28.42 15.81
CA SER A 104 14.90 27.85 15.33
C SER A 104 14.71 27.95 13.81
N MET A 105 15.48 28.81 13.14
CA MET A 105 15.29 29.17 11.72
C MET A 105 15.42 27.98 10.77
N TYR A 106 16.20 26.96 11.12
CA TYR A 106 16.38 25.76 10.30
C TYR A 106 15.06 25.01 10.03
N ARG A 107 14.05 25.19 10.89
CA ARG A 107 12.73 24.53 10.79
C ARG A 107 11.73 25.29 9.92
N GLN A 108 12.08 26.52 9.51
CA GLN A 108 11.21 27.44 8.77
C GLN A 108 11.55 27.46 7.27
N TRP A 109 12.23 26.43 6.77
CA TRP A 109 12.54 26.31 5.35
C TRP A 109 11.60 25.32 4.67
N ARG A 110 11.05 25.73 3.54
CA ARG A 110 10.20 24.94 2.68
C ARG A 110 10.88 24.73 1.33
N TRP A 111 10.79 23.51 0.80
CA TRP A 111 11.20 23.23 -0.57
C TRP A 111 10.15 23.75 -1.56
N GLN A 112 10.58 24.54 -2.56
CA GLN A 112 9.72 25.08 -3.61
C GLN A 112 10.24 24.58 -4.98
N PRO A 113 9.53 23.62 -5.61
CA PRO A 113 9.80 23.25 -6.99
C PRO A 113 9.69 24.47 -7.92
N GLN A 114 10.47 24.47 -8.99
CA GLN A 114 10.51 25.59 -9.93
C GLN A 114 9.24 25.70 -10.78
N ALA A 115 8.67 24.56 -11.19
CA ALA A 115 7.58 24.51 -12.17
C ALA A 115 6.18 24.46 -11.54
N CYS A 116 6.06 24.23 -10.23
CA CYS A 116 4.77 24.10 -9.56
C CYS A 116 4.83 24.42 -8.07
N ASN A 117 3.65 24.56 -7.46
CA ASN A 117 3.50 24.72 -6.02
C ASN A 117 3.10 23.38 -5.39
N LEU A 118 3.84 22.97 -4.35
CA LEU A 118 3.46 21.81 -3.56
C LEU A 118 2.21 22.15 -2.71
N PRO A 119 1.18 21.28 -2.70
CA PRO A 119 0.09 21.44 -1.76
C PRO A 119 0.62 21.33 -0.33
N ARG A 120 0.03 22.12 0.58
CA ARG A 120 0.36 22.02 2.00
C ARG A 120 0.02 20.60 2.49
N PHE A 121 0.90 20.03 3.32
CA PHE A 121 0.66 18.75 3.94
C PHE A 121 -0.61 18.81 4.82
N ASP A 122 -1.54 17.88 4.59
CA ASP A 122 -2.69 17.62 5.45
C ASP A 122 -2.68 16.14 5.87
N ALA A 123 -2.51 15.90 7.17
CA ALA A 123 -2.48 14.57 7.75
C ALA A 123 -3.77 13.79 7.48
N ARG A 124 -4.93 14.46 7.39
CA ARG A 124 -6.24 13.82 7.14
C ARG A 124 -6.24 13.12 5.80
N ILE A 125 -5.77 13.82 4.76
CA ILE A 125 -5.73 13.30 3.39
C ILE A 125 -4.87 12.05 3.33
N ILE A 126 -3.71 12.06 3.99
CA ILE A 126 -2.81 10.90 4.02
C ILE A 126 -3.47 9.74 4.79
N LEU A 127 -4.03 10.00 5.97
CA LEU A 127 -4.69 8.98 6.78
C LEU A 127 -5.91 8.39 6.08
N GLU A 128 -6.66 9.16 5.30
CA GLU A 128 -7.78 8.66 4.49
C GLU A 128 -7.29 7.82 3.30
N ARG A 129 -6.29 8.32 2.54
CA ARG A 129 -5.75 7.61 1.36
C ARG A 129 -5.06 6.30 1.70
N LEU A 130 -4.54 6.18 2.92
CA LEU A 130 -3.86 4.99 3.43
C LEU A 130 -4.78 4.10 4.28
N SER A 131 -6.09 4.37 4.30
CA SER A 131 -7.05 3.47 4.92
C SER A 131 -6.96 2.07 4.31
N GLY A 132 -6.85 1.05 5.15
CA GLY A 132 -6.66 -0.35 4.74
C GLY A 132 -5.28 -0.66 4.13
N LYS A 133 -4.34 0.28 4.13
CA LYS A 133 -2.97 0.12 3.61
C LYS A 133 -1.94 0.22 4.72
N ARG A 134 -0.73 -0.25 4.44
CA ARG A 134 0.44 -0.15 5.32
C ARG A 134 1.57 0.49 4.54
N ILE A 135 2.27 1.44 5.16
CA ILE A 135 3.53 1.97 4.62
C ILE A 135 4.68 1.30 5.37
N LEU A 136 5.66 0.81 4.62
CA LEU A 136 6.89 0.23 5.14
C LEU A 136 8.09 1.07 4.66
N PHE A 137 8.86 1.59 5.61
CA PHE A 137 10.17 2.18 5.38
C PHE A 137 11.21 1.09 5.62
N VAL A 138 12.09 0.88 4.64
CA VAL A 138 13.19 -0.10 4.73
C VAL A 138 14.49 0.64 4.47
N GLY A 139 15.47 0.47 5.35
CA GLY A 139 16.80 0.99 5.12
C GLY A 139 17.54 1.34 6.41
N ASP A 140 18.36 2.36 6.32
CA ASP A 140 19.28 2.76 7.38
C ASP A 140 18.67 3.81 8.33
N SER A 141 19.55 4.48 9.08
CA SER A 141 19.17 5.55 10.01
C SER A 141 18.54 6.77 9.33
N LEU A 142 18.81 7.04 8.04
CA LEU A 142 18.17 8.12 7.29
C LEU A 142 16.71 7.77 6.99
N ASN A 143 16.43 6.53 6.59
CA ASN A 143 15.05 6.06 6.41
C ASN A 143 14.29 6.03 7.74
N ARG A 144 14.98 5.71 8.84
CA ARG A 144 14.42 5.79 10.19
C ARG A 144 14.02 7.22 10.57
N ASN A 145 14.86 8.20 10.25
CA ASN A 145 14.56 9.62 10.47
C ASN A 145 13.35 10.07 9.64
N GLN A 146 13.27 9.68 8.37
CA GLN A 146 12.11 9.96 7.52
C GLN A 146 10.82 9.34 8.07
N PHE A 147 10.88 8.10 8.56
CA PHE A 147 9.75 7.44 9.22
C PHE A 147 9.27 8.23 10.46
N GLU A 148 10.18 8.60 11.36
CA GLU A 148 9.84 9.35 12.58
C GLU A 148 9.25 10.73 12.24
N SER A 149 9.80 11.42 11.22
CA SER A 149 9.24 12.68 10.72
C SER A 149 7.79 12.52 10.23
N MET A 150 7.51 11.47 9.45
CA MET A 150 6.15 11.19 8.97
C MET A 150 5.20 10.87 10.13
N VAL A 151 5.62 10.06 11.10
CA VAL A 151 4.83 9.77 12.31
C VAL A 151 4.49 11.06 13.06
N CYS A 152 5.46 11.98 13.21
CA CYS A 152 5.22 13.26 13.87
C CYS A 152 4.29 14.20 13.11
N MET A 153 4.28 14.16 11.78
CA MET A 153 3.29 14.89 10.99
C MET A 153 1.88 14.31 11.15
N LEU A 154 1.74 12.98 11.13
CA LEU A 154 0.45 12.30 11.21
C LEU A 154 -0.18 12.37 12.60
N GLN A 155 0.63 12.26 13.65
CA GLN A 155 0.15 12.21 15.03
C GLN A 155 -0.55 13.50 15.49
N THR A 156 -0.32 14.62 14.79
CA THR A 156 -0.90 15.94 15.10
C THR A 156 -2.43 15.94 15.09
N ILE A 157 -3.06 15.05 14.32
CA ILE A 157 -4.51 14.94 14.23
C ILE A 157 -5.08 13.68 14.89
N ILE A 158 -4.21 12.76 15.33
CA ILE A 158 -4.64 11.52 15.99
C ILE A 158 -4.77 11.79 17.49
N PRO A 159 -5.97 11.59 18.09
CA PRO A 159 -6.19 11.84 19.51
C PRO A 159 -5.24 11.07 20.42
N ILE A 160 -4.97 11.65 21.59
CA ILE A 160 -4.21 10.98 22.66
C ILE A 160 -4.94 9.69 23.06
N GLY A 161 -4.19 8.61 23.26
CA GLY A 161 -4.75 7.29 23.57
C GLY A 161 -5.24 6.50 22.36
N GLN A 162 -5.29 7.09 21.16
CA GLN A 162 -5.68 6.41 19.91
C GLN A 162 -4.50 6.15 18.98
N LYS A 163 -3.28 6.25 19.52
CA LYS A 163 -2.02 6.03 18.81
C LYS A 163 -1.04 5.26 19.69
N SER A 164 -0.26 4.38 19.08
CA SER A 164 0.78 3.62 19.78
C SER A 164 2.01 3.45 18.90
N LEU A 165 3.19 3.42 19.53
CA LEU A 165 4.46 3.07 18.89
C LEU A 165 4.99 1.80 19.57
N GLN A 166 5.25 0.76 18.80
CA GLN A 166 5.77 -0.52 19.29
C GLN A 166 7.12 -0.77 18.63
N LYS A 167 8.14 -1.10 19.43
CA LYS A 167 9.46 -1.51 18.95
C LYS A 167 9.63 -3.00 19.24
N VAL A 168 10.05 -3.77 18.25
CA VAL A 168 10.37 -5.20 18.40
C VAL A 168 11.89 -5.31 18.49
N PRO A 169 12.45 -5.60 19.69
CA PRO A 169 13.90 -5.56 19.91
C PRO A 169 14.69 -6.49 18.99
N ASP A 170 14.14 -7.68 18.72
CA ASP A 170 14.87 -8.74 18.00
C ASP A 170 14.83 -8.61 16.47
N VAL A 171 14.04 -7.66 15.93
CA VAL A 171 13.73 -7.61 14.47
C VAL A 171 13.95 -6.21 13.87
N SER A 172 14.64 -5.29 14.55
CA SER A 172 14.86 -3.91 14.06
C SER A 172 13.58 -3.24 13.52
N LEU A 173 12.42 -3.59 14.10
CA LEU A 173 11.11 -3.26 13.56
C LEU A 173 10.38 -2.31 14.48
N ILE A 174 9.91 -1.20 13.93
CA ILE A 174 9.15 -0.18 14.64
C ILE A 174 7.79 -0.03 13.96
N THR A 175 6.71 -0.14 14.72
CA THR A 175 5.35 0.02 14.20
C THR A 175 4.62 1.13 14.93
N PHE A 176 4.21 2.15 14.19
CA PHE A 176 3.25 3.15 14.63
C PHE A 176 1.84 2.72 14.19
N LYS A 177 0.87 2.72 15.11
CA LYS A 177 -0.53 2.37 14.84
C LYS A 177 -1.48 3.48 15.26
N GLU A 178 -2.44 3.79 14.39
CA GLU A 178 -3.67 4.48 14.75
C GLU A 178 -4.71 3.42 15.14
N LEU A 179 -5.17 3.46 16.40
CA LEU A 179 -5.95 2.37 17.01
C LEU A 179 -7.39 2.32 16.51
N LEU A 180 -8.00 3.46 16.16
CA LEU A 180 -9.40 3.50 15.73
C LEU A 180 -9.61 2.92 14.33
N SER A 181 -8.70 3.20 13.40
CA SER A 181 -8.86 2.84 11.99
C SER A 181 -7.90 1.75 11.52
N ASN A 182 -7.20 1.10 12.47
CA ASN A 182 -6.25 0.00 12.23
C ASN A 182 -5.20 0.31 11.15
N LYS A 183 -4.79 1.58 11.04
CA LYS A 183 -3.73 1.99 10.11
C LYS A 183 -2.38 1.80 10.78
N SER A 184 -1.41 1.32 10.01
CA SER A 184 -0.06 1.12 10.54
C SER A 184 1.01 1.61 9.58
N TYR A 185 2.05 2.16 10.19
CA TYR A 185 3.23 2.70 9.54
C TYR A 185 4.42 2.00 10.18
N VAL A 186 5.26 1.38 9.36
CA VAL A 186 6.29 0.44 9.82
C VAL A 186 7.64 0.91 9.32
N PHE A 187 8.66 0.82 10.17
CA PHE A 187 10.06 0.89 9.79
C PHE A 187 10.72 -0.46 10.06
N PHE A 188 11.56 -0.90 9.14
CA PHE A 188 12.40 -2.09 9.25
C PHE A 188 13.85 -1.69 8.94
N GLY A 189 14.70 -1.77 9.97
CA GLY A 189 16.13 -1.51 9.85
C GLY A 189 16.89 -2.74 9.39
N GLN A 190 17.85 -2.55 8.49
CA GLN A 190 18.79 -3.59 8.05
C GLN A 190 20.06 -3.61 8.91
#